data_AF-A0A2S2R1Q7-F1
#
_entry.id   AF-A0A2S2R1Q7-F1
#
_cell.length_a   1.000
_cell.length_b   1.000
_cell.length_c   1.000
_cell.angle_alpha   90.00
_cell.angle_beta   90.00
_cell.angle_gamma   90.00
#
_symmetry.space_group_name_H-M   'P 1'
#
loop_
_entity.id
_entity.type
_entity.pdbx_description
1 polymer ?
#
loop_
_entity_poly.entity_id
_entity_poly.type
_entity_poly.pdbx_seq_one_letter_code
_entity_poly.pdbx_strand_id
1 'polypeptide(L)'
;MKAKGDLKEYEVIGRKLPTEKEKTTPLYKMRIFAPDRIVAKSRFWYFLRQLKKFKKSTGEIVSLKEVTDKSPTKIKNFGVWLRYDSRSGTHNMYREYRDTTVASAVTKCYRDMGARHRARAHAIQIIKVEVVKAKNTRRPHVKQFHDSDI
;
A
#
# COMPACT_ATOMS: atom_id res chain seq x y z
N MET A 1 -0.76 2.70 -12.98
CA MET A 1 -1.97 2.66 -12.13
C MET A 1 -2.56 4.05 -12.04
N LYS A 2 -3.89 4.18 -12.17
CA LYS A 2 -4.63 5.39 -11.82
C LYS A 2 -5.30 5.16 -10.45
N ALA A 3 -5.15 6.10 -9.52
CA ALA A 3 -5.85 6.05 -8.24
C ALA A 3 -7.24 6.67 -8.42
N LYS A 4 -8.17 5.89 -8.99
CA LYS A 4 -9.56 6.31 -9.24
C LYS A 4 -10.41 5.96 -8.02
N GLY A 5 -11.20 6.92 -7.54
CA GLY A 5 -12.08 6.73 -6.39
C GLY A 5 -11.31 6.44 -5.10
N ASP A 6 -11.93 5.64 -4.24
CA ASP A 6 -11.30 5.12 -3.03
C ASP A 6 -10.64 3.77 -3.31
N LEU A 7 -9.41 3.62 -2.82
CA LEU A 7 -8.67 2.37 -2.98
C LEU A 7 -9.21 1.31 -2.04
N LYS A 8 -9.01 0.06 -2.41
CA LYS A 8 -9.28 -1.12 -1.59
C LYS A 8 -7.96 -1.81 -1.24
N GLU A 9 -7.92 -2.48 -0.11
CA GLU A 9 -6.78 -3.30 0.29
C GLU A 9 -6.97 -4.74 -0.20
N TYR A 10 -5.94 -5.28 -0.85
CA TYR A 10 -5.90 -6.66 -1.29
C TYR A 10 -4.69 -7.38 -0.72
N GLU A 11 -4.92 -8.57 -0.18
CA GLU A 11 -3.88 -9.55 0.06
C GLU A 11 -3.71 -10.39 -1.21
N VAL A 12 -2.53 -10.31 -1.82
CA VAL A 12 -2.19 -11.08 -3.02
C VAL A 12 -1.04 -12.03 -2.68
N ILE A 13 -1.27 -13.31 -2.93
CA ILE A 13 -0.30 -14.38 -2.73
C ILE A 13 0.02 -15.01 -4.08
N GLY A 14 1.31 -15.10 -4.42
CA GLY A 14 1.76 -15.72 -5.65
C GLY A 14 3.05 -16.49 -5.48
N ARG A 15 3.34 -17.36 -6.45
CA ARG A 15 4.55 -18.20 -6.49
C ARG A 15 5.03 -18.39 -7.92
N LYS A 16 6.22 -18.97 -8.05
CA LYS A 16 6.72 -19.51 -9.33
C LYS A 16 5.93 -20.77 -9.67
N LEU A 17 5.68 -21.01 -10.96
CA LEU A 17 5.11 -22.28 -11.40
C LEU A 17 6.06 -23.42 -10.99
N PRO A 18 5.56 -24.46 -10.29
CA PRO A 18 6.34 -25.64 -9.98
C PRO A 18 6.89 -26.29 -11.25
N THR A 19 8.13 -26.76 -11.20
CA THR A 19 8.78 -27.50 -12.29
C THR A 19 9.24 -28.85 -11.77
N GLU A 20 9.56 -29.80 -12.66
CA GLU A 20 10.08 -31.11 -12.24
C GLU A 20 11.33 -31.00 -11.36
N LYS A 21 12.18 -29.99 -11.63
CA LYS A 21 13.39 -29.69 -10.86
C LYS A 21 13.10 -29.01 -9.52
N GLU A 22 12.00 -28.28 -9.41
CA GLU A 22 11.63 -27.49 -8.22
C GLU A 22 10.12 -27.63 -7.98
N LYS A 23 9.73 -28.70 -7.28
CA LYS A 23 8.32 -29.04 -7.03
C LYS A 23 7.66 -28.11 -6.00
N THR A 24 8.43 -27.64 -5.01
CA THR A 24 7.94 -26.76 -3.95
C THR A 24 8.53 -25.37 -4.09
N THR A 25 7.73 -24.42 -4.57
CA THR A 25 8.14 -23.03 -4.73
C THR A 25 7.63 -22.16 -3.57
N PRO A 26 8.43 -21.20 -3.08
CA PRO A 26 8.02 -20.36 -1.96
C PRO A 26 6.85 -19.43 -2.34
N LEU A 27 5.95 -19.22 -1.39
CA LEU A 27 4.82 -18.30 -1.51
C LEU A 27 5.25 -16.88 -1.09
N TYR A 28 4.92 -15.91 -1.93
CA TYR A 28 5.15 -14.49 -1.65
C TYR A 28 3.82 -13.79 -1.44
N LYS A 29 3.73 -13.04 -0.34
CA LYS A 29 2.53 -12.31 0.07
C LYS A 29 2.78 -10.81 0.04
N MET A 30 1.85 -10.06 -0.55
CA MET A 30 1.89 -8.60 -0.57
C MET A 30 0.53 -8.02 -0.21
N ARG A 31 0.55 -6.89 0.50
CA ARG A 31 -0.59 -6.01 0.69
C ARG A 31 -0.57 -4.98 -0.43
N ILE A 32 -1.59 -4.99 -1.29
CA ILE A 32 -1.68 -4.13 -2.47
C ILE A 32 -2.91 -3.23 -2.32
N PHE A 33 -2.71 -1.92 -2.46
CA PHE A 33 -3.80 -0.95 -2.49
C PHE A 33 -4.17 -0.68 -3.94
N ALA A 34 -5.42 -0.96 -4.33
CA ALA A 34 -5.89 -0.82 -5.70
C ALA A 34 -7.40 -0.54 -5.81
N PRO A 35 -7.88 0.10 -6.90
CA PRO A 35 -9.32 0.31 -7.10
C PRO A 35 -10.07 -1.00 -7.31
N ASP A 36 -9.44 -1.99 -7.95
CA ASP A 36 -10.04 -3.28 -8.29
C ASP A 36 -9.02 -4.42 -8.27
N ARG A 37 -9.54 -5.64 -8.40
CA ARG A 37 -8.74 -6.88 -8.37
C ARG A 37 -7.80 -6.99 -9.57
N ILE A 38 -8.14 -6.43 -10.73
CA ILE A 38 -7.31 -6.52 -11.94
C ILE A 38 -6.04 -5.68 -11.76
N VAL A 39 -6.21 -4.44 -11.28
CA VAL A 39 -5.12 -3.54 -10.94
C VAL A 39 -4.28 -4.10 -9.80
N ALA A 40 -4.89 -4.75 -8.81
CA ALA A 40 -4.16 -5.42 -7.73
C ALA A 40 -3.21 -6.51 -8.27
N LYS A 41 -3.69 -7.40 -9.16
CA LYS A 41 -2.83 -8.40 -9.82
C LYS A 41 -1.71 -7.75 -10.61
N SER A 42 -2.00 -6.69 -11.37
CA SER A 42 -0.99 -5.96 -12.15
C SER A 42 0.11 -5.38 -11.25
N ARG A 43 -0.25 -4.74 -10.13
CA ARG A 43 0.71 -4.15 -9.19
C ARG A 43 1.50 -5.20 -8.42
N PHE A 44 0.89 -6.33 -8.06
CA PHE A 44 1.60 -7.46 -7.48
C PHE A 44 2.77 -7.91 -8.37
N TRP A 45 2.50 -8.18 -9.66
CA TRP A 45 3.55 -8.58 -10.60
C TRP A 45 4.61 -7.50 -10.82
N TYR A 46 4.21 -6.23 -10.83
CA TYR A 46 5.15 -5.11 -10.93
C TYR A 46 6.17 -5.12 -9.78
N PHE A 47 5.71 -5.23 -8.53
CA PHE A 47 6.60 -5.25 -7.36
C PHE A 47 7.39 -6.55 -7.25
N LEU A 48 6.76 -7.70 -7.53
CA LEU A 48 7.43 -8.99 -7.46
C LEU A 48 8.57 -9.10 -8.49
N ARG A 49 8.41 -8.49 -9.67
CA ARG A 49 9.48 -8.37 -10.67
C ARG A 49 10.68 -7.58 -10.12
N GLN A 50 10.43 -6.47 -9.41
CA GLN A 50 11.49 -5.65 -8.83
C GLN A 50 12.23 -6.36 -7.69
N LEU A 51 11.51 -7.12 -6.86
CA LEU A 51 12.07 -7.75 -5.66
C LEU A 51 12.70 -9.12 -5.91
N LYS A 52 12.14 -9.91 -6.83
CA LYS A 52 12.49 -11.33 -7.02
C LYS A 52 12.64 -11.75 -8.49
N LYS A 53 12.65 -10.80 -9.43
CA LYS A 53 12.78 -11.04 -10.88
C LYS A 53 11.73 -12.00 -11.46
N PHE A 54 10.57 -12.15 -10.80
CA PHE A 54 9.46 -12.96 -11.29
C PHE A 54 8.65 -12.25 -12.38
N LYS A 55 8.16 -13.04 -13.34
CA LYS A 55 7.26 -12.58 -14.40
C LYS A 55 5.92 -13.31 -14.29
N LYS A 56 4.85 -12.68 -14.77
CA LYS A 56 3.52 -13.29 -14.86
C LYS A 56 3.51 -14.60 -15.69
N SER A 57 4.39 -14.72 -16.69
CA SER A 57 4.47 -15.91 -17.54
C SER A 57 5.10 -17.12 -16.84
N THR A 58 5.93 -16.89 -15.81
CA THR A 58 6.67 -17.95 -15.11
C THR A 58 6.16 -18.19 -13.68
N GLY A 59 5.02 -17.58 -13.34
CA GLY A 59 4.43 -17.67 -12.02
C GLY A 59 2.92 -17.57 -12.05
N GLU A 60 2.31 -17.89 -10.93
CA GLU A 60 0.86 -17.87 -10.75
C GLU A 60 0.49 -17.08 -9.49
N ILE A 61 -0.71 -16.50 -9.49
CA ILE A 61 -1.33 -15.95 -8.28
C ILE A 61 -2.18 -17.05 -7.69
N VAL A 62 -1.81 -17.51 -6.50
CA VAL A 62 -2.49 -18.60 -5.77
C VAL A 62 -3.75 -18.08 -5.08
N SER A 63 -3.70 -16.87 -4.54
CA SER A 63 -4.83 -16.26 -3.86
C SER A 63 -4.86 -14.74 -4.04
N LEU A 64 -6.06 -14.22 -4.22
CA LEU A 64 -6.35 -12.79 -4.19
C LEU A 64 -7.58 -12.58 -3.32
N LYS A 65 -7.40 -11.90 -2.18
CA LYS A 65 -8.47 -11.61 -1.22
C LYS A 65 -8.53 -10.11 -0.95
N GLU A 66 -9.74 -9.55 -0.95
CA GLU A 66 -9.98 -8.20 -0.46
C GLU A 66 -9.95 -8.23 1.07
N VAL A 67 -9.14 -7.36 1.67
CA VAL A 67 -8.99 -7.24 3.13
C VAL A 67 -9.83 -6.06 3.59
N THR A 68 -10.80 -6.34 4.43
CA THR A 68 -11.57 -5.32 5.13
C THR A 68 -10.92 -4.99 6.47
N ASP A 69 -11.09 -3.74 6.91
CA ASP A 69 -10.59 -3.34 8.22
C ASP A 69 -11.43 -4.00 9.32
N LYS A 70 -10.77 -4.48 10.39
CA LYS A 70 -11.44 -5.15 11.52
C LYS A 70 -12.30 -4.19 12.34
N SER A 71 -11.95 -2.90 12.36
CA SER A 71 -12.65 -1.89 13.17
C SER A 71 -12.86 -0.61 12.34
N PRO A 72 -13.79 -0.62 11.36
CA PRO A 72 -14.00 0.50 10.45
C PRO A 72 -14.72 1.69 11.10
N THR A 73 -15.23 1.55 12.31
CA THR A 73 -15.87 2.64 13.07
C THR A 73 -14.91 3.36 14.01
N LYS A 74 -13.73 2.77 14.30
CA LYS A 74 -12.75 3.34 15.22
C LYS A 74 -11.73 4.18 14.45
N ILE A 75 -11.57 5.43 14.87
CA ILE A 75 -10.54 6.32 14.33
C ILE A 75 -9.16 5.83 14.80
N LYS A 76 -8.22 5.75 13.85
CA LYS A 76 -6.84 5.33 14.05
C LYS A 76 -5.91 6.35 13.41
N ASN A 77 -4.66 6.36 13.87
CA ASN A 77 -3.58 7.06 13.18
C ASN A 77 -2.80 6.03 12.37
N PHE A 78 -2.52 6.33 11.10
CA PHE A 78 -1.79 5.47 10.19
C PHE A 78 -0.48 6.14 9.78
N GLY A 79 0.63 5.45 10.02
CA GLY A 79 1.93 5.79 9.47
C GLY A 79 2.09 5.13 8.10
N VAL A 80 2.41 5.93 7.09
CA VAL A 80 2.61 5.49 5.71
C VAL A 80 4.05 5.79 5.32
N TRP A 81 4.81 4.74 5.05
CA TRP A 81 6.14 4.83 4.45
C TRP A 81 5.99 4.66 2.95
N LEU A 82 6.43 5.66 2.21
CA LEU A 82 6.39 5.66 0.77
C LEU A 82 7.75 6.01 0.18
N ARG A 83 8.00 5.46 -0.99
CA ARG A 83 9.02 5.91 -1.92
C ARG A 83 8.31 6.56 -3.09
N TYR A 84 8.80 7.70 -3.55
CA TYR A 84 8.23 8.33 -4.74
C TYR A 84 9.31 8.93 -5.64
N ASP A 85 9.02 8.92 -6.93
CA ASP A 85 9.86 9.55 -7.94
C ASP A 85 9.38 11.00 -8.15
N SER A 86 10.26 11.95 -7.86
CA SER A 86 10.10 13.36 -8.19
C SER A 86 10.57 13.63 -9.62
N ARG A 87 10.62 14.90 -10.04
CA ARG A 87 11.19 15.27 -11.34
C ARG A 87 12.72 15.12 -11.40
N SER A 88 13.37 15.15 -10.24
CA SER A 88 14.83 15.25 -10.13
C SER A 88 15.47 14.04 -9.45
N GLY A 89 14.67 13.08 -8.96
CA GLY A 89 15.20 11.89 -8.31
C GLY A 89 14.15 11.11 -7.52
N THR A 90 14.59 10.06 -6.86
CA THR A 90 13.72 9.23 -6.02
C THR A 90 13.94 9.53 -4.55
N HIS A 91 12.85 9.72 -3.80
CA HIS A 91 12.93 10.07 -2.38
C HIS A 91 12.03 9.17 -1.54
N ASN A 92 12.44 8.95 -0.29
CA ASN A 92 11.65 8.27 0.71
C ASN A 92 10.92 9.31 1.58
N MET A 93 9.69 9.00 1.97
CA MET A 93 8.90 9.81 2.89
C MET A 93 8.19 8.94 3.91
N TYR A 94 7.97 9.55 5.08
CA TYR A 94 7.05 9.07 6.09
C TYR A 94 5.95 10.12 6.29
N ARG A 95 4.69 9.70 6.18
CA ARG A 95 3.51 10.55 6.40
C ARG A 95 2.55 9.89 7.37
N GLU A 96 1.75 10.71 8.05
CA GLU A 96 0.76 10.23 9.01
C GLU A 96 -0.62 10.72 8.60
N TYR A 97 -1.62 9.84 8.70
CA TYR A 97 -3.01 10.15 8.37
C TYR A 97 -3.92 9.64 9.49
N ARG A 98 -4.85 10.47 9.94
CA ARG A 98 -5.92 10.07 10.86
C ARG A 98 -7.14 9.64 10.03
N ASP A 99 -7.55 8.39 10.17
CA ASP A 99 -8.62 7.79 9.39
C ASP A 99 -9.25 6.58 10.08
N THR A 100 -10.34 6.05 9.55
CA THR A 100 -11.01 4.86 10.07
C THR A 100 -10.50 3.56 9.46
N THR A 101 -10.01 3.60 8.21
CA THR A 101 -9.49 2.40 7.51
C THR A 101 -8.10 2.63 6.91
N VAL A 102 -7.34 1.54 6.75
CA VAL A 102 -6.04 1.59 6.06
C VAL A 102 -6.20 2.06 4.62
N ALA A 103 -7.22 1.55 3.93
CA ALA A 103 -7.52 1.85 2.54
C ALA A 103 -7.84 3.33 2.31
N SER A 104 -8.65 3.94 3.18
CA SER A 104 -8.94 5.38 3.13
C SER A 104 -7.71 6.23 3.45
N ALA A 105 -6.90 5.83 4.45
CA ALA A 105 -5.64 6.50 4.77
C ALA A 105 -4.65 6.51 3.59
N VAL A 106 -4.49 5.38 2.89
CA VAL A 106 -3.64 5.29 1.70
C VAL A 106 -4.23 6.10 0.54
N THR A 107 -5.56 6.12 0.39
CA THR A 107 -6.23 6.98 -0.60
C THR A 107 -5.93 8.46 -0.35
N LYS A 108 -6.04 8.91 0.91
CA LYS A 108 -5.62 10.26 1.32
C LYS A 108 -4.15 10.50 1.02
N CYS A 109 -3.27 9.51 1.25
CA CYS A 109 -1.86 9.60 0.89
C CYS A 109 -1.63 9.88 -0.59
N TYR A 110 -2.33 9.17 -1.49
CA TYR A 110 -2.23 9.42 -2.93
C TYR A 110 -2.73 10.83 -3.32
N ARG A 111 -3.85 11.28 -2.74
CA ARG A 111 -4.40 12.63 -3.00
C ARG A 111 -3.45 13.72 -2.51
N ASP A 112 -2.91 13.56 -1.32
CA ASP A 112 -2.00 14.50 -0.68
C ASP A 112 -0.66 14.62 -1.42
N MET A 113 -0.09 13.49 -1.83
CA MET A 113 1.11 13.45 -2.67
C MET A 113 0.88 14.09 -4.05
N GLY A 114 -0.31 13.92 -4.62
CA GLY A 114 -0.73 14.62 -5.83
C GLY A 114 -0.85 16.13 -5.62
N ALA A 115 -1.44 16.57 -4.52
CA ALA A 115 -1.66 17.99 -4.21
C ALA A 115 -0.36 18.73 -3.91
N ARG A 116 0.47 18.20 -3.02
CA ARG A 116 1.66 18.90 -2.51
C ARG A 116 2.89 18.72 -3.40
N HIS A 117 3.03 17.55 -4.03
CA HIS A 117 4.25 17.18 -4.78
C HIS A 117 3.99 16.95 -6.27
N ARG A 118 2.73 17.08 -6.74
CA ARG A 118 2.31 16.71 -8.10
C ARG A 118 2.72 15.28 -8.48
N ALA A 119 2.88 14.42 -7.47
CA ALA A 119 3.33 13.05 -7.66
C ALA A 119 2.17 12.23 -8.20
N ARG A 120 2.37 11.64 -9.39
CA ARG A 120 1.37 10.79 -10.02
C ARG A 120 1.32 9.43 -9.33
N ALA A 121 0.16 8.77 -9.34
CA ALA A 121 -0.02 7.49 -8.66
C ALA A 121 0.97 6.39 -9.12
N HIS A 122 1.42 6.41 -10.37
CA HIS A 122 2.42 5.45 -10.86
C HIS A 122 3.83 5.70 -10.30
N ALA A 123 4.13 6.94 -9.89
CA ALA A 123 5.41 7.35 -9.33
C ALA A 123 5.48 7.14 -7.81
N ILE A 124 4.38 6.73 -7.16
CA ILE A 124 4.31 6.51 -5.72
C ILE A 124 4.28 5.00 -5.46
N GLN A 125 5.16 4.56 -4.56
CA GLN A 125 5.29 3.19 -4.09
C GLN A 125 5.07 3.18 -2.57
N ILE A 126 3.98 2.56 -2.11
CA ILE A 126 3.73 2.35 -0.69
C ILE A 126 4.57 1.15 -0.24
N ILE A 127 5.47 1.37 0.73
CA ILE A 127 6.36 0.33 1.26
C ILE A 127 5.71 -0.34 2.46
N LYS A 128 5.17 0.46 3.39
CA LYS A 128 4.63 0.00 4.66
C LYS A 128 3.50 0.91 5.11
N VAL A 129 2.48 0.30 5.72
CA VAL A 129 1.40 1.02 6.40
C VAL A 129 1.11 0.35 7.72
N GLU A 130 1.15 1.12 8.81
CA GLU A 130 0.91 0.62 10.17
C GLU A 130 0.04 1.57 10.97
N VAL A 131 -0.70 1.02 11.93
CA VAL A 131 -1.40 1.81 12.95
C VAL A 131 -0.39 2.33 13.97
N VAL A 132 -0.40 3.62 14.23
CA VAL A 132 0.51 4.31 15.13
C VAL A 132 -0.27 4.74 16.38
N LYS A 133 0.23 4.39 17.56
CA LYS A 133 -0.36 4.84 18.84
C LYS A 133 -0.26 6.36 18.95
N ALA A 134 -1.23 7.00 19.61
CA ALA A 134 -1.29 8.46 19.74
C ALA A 134 0.03 9.09 20.25
N LYS A 135 0.66 8.47 21.26
CA LYS A 135 1.96 8.91 21.80
C LYS A 135 3.14 8.85 20.81
N ASN A 136 3.05 8.01 19.79
CA ASN A 136 4.12 7.77 18.82
C ASN A 136 3.95 8.57 17.53
N THR A 137 2.87 9.35 17.39
CA THR A 137 2.70 10.21 16.21
C THR A 137 3.74 11.33 16.23
N ARG A 138 4.13 11.78 15.03
CA ARG A 138 5.20 12.77 14.83
C ARG A 138 4.68 14.06 14.22
N ARG A 139 3.57 14.02 13.48
CA ARG A 139 3.08 15.17 12.72
C ARG A 139 2.17 16.06 13.58
N PRO A 140 2.45 17.38 13.70
CA PRO A 140 1.63 18.29 14.51
C PRO A 140 0.15 18.28 14.14
N HIS A 141 -0.16 18.26 12.84
CA HIS A 141 -1.54 18.22 12.35
C HIS A 141 -2.30 16.93 12.68
N VAL A 142 -1.62 15.85 13.08
CA VAL A 142 -2.26 14.65 13.62
C VAL A 142 -2.36 14.76 15.15
N LYS A 143 -1.31 15.25 15.81
CA LYS A 143 -1.25 15.43 17.26
C LYS A 143 -2.32 16.36 17.82
N GLN A 144 -2.69 17.41 17.09
CA GLN A 144 -3.70 18.37 17.53
C GLN A 144 -5.08 17.73 17.79
N PHE A 145 -5.35 16.55 17.23
CA PHE A 145 -6.61 15.81 17.44
C PHE A 145 -6.52 14.79 18.58
N HIS A 146 -5.49 14.84 19.42
CA HIS A 146 -5.29 13.95 20.57
C HIS A 146 -5.64 14.66 21.88
N ASP A 147 -6.80 15.32 21.88
CA ASP A 147 -7.36 15.98 23.03
C ASP A 147 -8.72 15.32 23.32
N SER A 148 -8.98 15.02 24.60
CA SER A 148 -10.25 14.41 25.02
C SER A 148 -11.40 15.40 24.98
N ASP A 149 -11.10 16.69 25.03
CA ASP A 149 -12.08 17.76 25.24
C ASP A 149 -12.27 18.62 23.98
N ILE A 150 -11.89 18.08 22.81
CA ILE A 150 -11.96 18.74 21.49
C ILE A 150 -13.36 18.76 20.87
#